data_AF-A0A3D5Q4Q9-F1
#
_entry.id   AF-A0A3D5Q4Q9-F1
#
_cell.length_a   1.000
_cell.length_b   1.000
_cell.length_c   1.000
_cell.angle_alpha   90.00
_cell.angle_beta   90.00
_cell.angle_gamma   90.00
#
_symmetry.space_group_name_H-M   'P 1'
#
loop_
_entity.id
_entity.type
_entity.pdbx_description
1 polymer ?
#
loop_
_entity_poly.entity_id
_entity_poly.type
_entity_poly.pdbx_seq_one_letter_code
_entity_poly.pdbx_strand_id
1 'polypeptide(L)'
;ELTDLVERLEEAELDVYMTIITLIGIEFDENTVWGQLTILELKLLIYLALGELEEALELVEMFLQFNDNTVERGLFYQAMQAALEATLDDELALDDYLYNFRRMFGNQVMDAVVGSIDGTVRFWGLEETGMDLRGLDRHLKLIESYQKLHAARARKAGLTQ
;
A
#
# COMPACT_ATOMS: atom_id res chain seq x y z
N GLU A 1 -17.21 -2.16 5.79
CA GLU A 1 -16.33 -1.06 5.35
C GLU A 1 -15.09 -1.57 4.61
N LEU A 2 -14.14 -2.28 5.25
CA LEU A 2 -12.97 -2.85 4.55
C LEU A 2 -13.32 -4.05 3.67
N THR A 3 -14.18 -4.95 4.14
CA THR A 3 -14.71 -6.08 3.34
C THR A 3 -15.38 -5.57 2.07
N ASP A 4 -16.32 -4.62 2.19
CA ASP A 4 -16.99 -4.03 1.02
C ASP A 4 -16.02 -3.35 0.05
N LEU A 5 -14.91 -2.79 0.56
CA LEU A 5 -13.90 -2.15 -0.28
C LEU A 5 -13.13 -3.19 -1.09
N VAL A 6 -12.64 -4.27 -0.45
CA VAL A 6 -11.88 -5.30 -1.17
C VAL A 6 -12.76 -6.05 -2.17
N GLU A 7 -14.00 -6.37 -1.82
CA GLU A 7 -14.96 -6.99 -2.75
C GLU A 7 -15.18 -6.13 -4.00
N ARG A 8 -15.36 -4.81 -3.82
CA ARG A 8 -15.50 -3.88 -4.95
C ARG A 8 -14.24 -3.79 -5.81
N LEU A 9 -13.04 -3.92 -5.22
CA LEU A 9 -11.79 -3.94 -5.96
C LEU A 9 -11.63 -5.23 -6.76
N GLU A 10 -12.09 -6.37 -6.24
CA GLU A 10 -12.15 -7.65 -6.96
C GLU A 10 -13.14 -7.59 -8.14
N GLU A 11 -14.35 -7.08 -7.89
CA GLU A 11 -15.43 -7.00 -8.90
C GLU A 11 -15.15 -5.99 -10.02
N ALA A 12 -14.29 -4.99 -9.78
CA ALA A 12 -14.05 -3.92 -10.74
C ALA A 12 -13.20 -4.35 -11.95
N GLU A 13 -12.71 -5.60 -12.00
CA GLU A 13 -11.86 -6.15 -13.08
C GLU A 13 -10.69 -5.21 -13.45
N LEU A 14 -10.15 -4.49 -12.46
CA LEU A 14 -9.04 -3.56 -12.64
C LEU A 14 -7.73 -4.33 -12.79
N ASP A 15 -6.79 -3.77 -13.55
CA ASP A 15 -5.42 -4.26 -13.56
C ASP A 15 -4.84 -4.14 -12.15
N VAL A 16 -4.51 -5.27 -11.51
CA VAL A 16 -4.00 -5.32 -10.14
C VAL A 16 -2.66 -4.59 -9.99
N TYR A 17 -1.92 -4.41 -11.08
CA TYR A 17 -0.65 -3.66 -11.09
C TYR A 17 -0.85 -2.15 -11.30
N MET A 18 -2.08 -1.69 -11.55
CA MET A 18 -2.41 -0.27 -11.58
C MET A 18 -2.12 0.36 -10.21
N THR A 19 -1.54 1.56 -10.22
CA THR A 19 -1.28 2.30 -8.99
C THR A 19 -2.54 2.98 -8.45
N ILE A 20 -2.67 3.02 -7.13
CA ILE A 20 -3.78 3.68 -6.43
C ILE A 20 -3.83 5.17 -6.77
N ILE A 21 -2.68 5.82 -6.93
CA ILE A 21 -2.59 7.23 -7.32
C ILE A 21 -3.29 7.52 -8.66
N THR A 22 -3.18 6.58 -9.60
CA THR A 22 -3.84 6.67 -10.92
C THR A 22 -5.35 6.45 -10.77
N LEU A 23 -5.76 5.53 -9.89
CA LEU A 23 -7.17 5.19 -9.67
C LEU A 23 -7.95 6.36 -9.06
N ILE A 24 -7.37 7.04 -8.06
CA ILE A 24 -8.05 8.12 -7.34
C ILE A 24 -7.75 9.52 -7.90
N GLY A 25 -6.77 9.64 -8.80
CA GLY A 25 -6.38 10.92 -9.41
C GLY A 25 -5.65 11.87 -8.46
N ILE A 26 -4.97 11.35 -7.45
CA ILE A 26 -4.16 12.12 -6.49
C ILE A 26 -2.68 11.84 -6.75
N GLU A 27 -1.86 12.89 -6.75
CA GLU A 27 -0.45 12.79 -7.09
C GLU A 27 0.44 12.74 -5.85
N PHE A 28 1.19 11.66 -5.71
CA PHE A 28 2.19 11.48 -4.65
C PHE A 28 3.61 11.52 -5.25
N ASP A 29 4.62 11.65 -4.41
CA ASP A 29 6.01 11.52 -4.86
C ASP A 29 6.31 10.05 -5.22
N GLU A 30 6.90 9.82 -6.40
CA GLU A 30 7.18 8.49 -6.97
C GLU A 30 8.12 7.63 -6.11
N ASN A 31 8.84 8.25 -5.17
CA ASN A 31 9.75 7.57 -4.24
C ASN A 31 9.08 7.19 -2.91
N THR A 32 7.81 7.56 -2.71
CA THR A 32 7.05 7.21 -1.49
C THR A 32 6.28 5.91 -1.67
N VAL A 33 5.93 5.27 -0.55
CA VAL A 33 5.08 4.07 -0.54
C VAL A 33 3.76 4.34 -1.27
N TRP A 34 3.11 5.48 -0.99
CA TRP A 34 1.90 5.90 -1.69
C TRP A 34 2.09 6.04 -3.21
N GLY A 35 3.20 6.62 -3.67
CA GLY A 35 3.48 6.79 -5.11
C GLY A 35 3.64 5.48 -5.87
N GLN A 36 3.99 4.41 -5.16
CA GLN A 36 4.24 3.08 -5.70
C GLN A 36 3.18 2.04 -5.25
N LEU A 37 2.13 2.46 -4.54
CA LEU A 37 1.10 1.58 -4.01
C LEU A 37 0.22 1.08 -5.17
N THR A 38 0.17 -0.23 -5.37
CA THR A 38 -0.66 -0.88 -6.38
C THR A 38 -2.00 -1.32 -5.80
N ILE A 39 -2.97 -1.63 -6.67
CA ILE A 39 -4.23 -2.26 -6.26
C ILE A 39 -3.95 -3.60 -5.57
N LEU A 40 -3.02 -4.39 -6.11
CA LEU A 40 -2.58 -5.66 -5.53
C LEU A 40 -2.13 -5.51 -4.09
N GLU A 41 -1.21 -4.57 -3.84
CA GLU A 41 -0.67 -4.33 -2.50
C GLU A 41 -1.73 -3.79 -1.54
N LEU A 42 -2.62 -2.91 -2.01
CA LEU A 42 -3.71 -2.41 -1.18
C LEU A 42 -4.64 -3.57 -0.74
N LYS A 43 -5.01 -4.46 -1.66
CA LYS A 43 -5.84 -5.64 -1.34
C LYS A 43 -5.15 -6.53 -0.31
N LEU A 44 -3.86 -6.79 -0.48
CA LEU A 44 -3.02 -7.55 0.46
C LEU A 44 -3.09 -6.94 1.87
N LEU A 45 -2.85 -5.63 1.98
CA LEU A 45 -2.92 -4.94 3.27
C LEU A 45 -4.33 -4.95 3.90
N ILE A 46 -5.39 -4.93 3.07
CA ILE A 46 -6.77 -5.06 3.54
C ILE A 46 -7.03 -6.47 4.10
N TYR A 47 -6.64 -7.54 3.38
CA TYR A 47 -6.83 -8.91 3.86
C TYR A 47 -6.06 -9.17 5.16
N LEU A 48 -4.83 -8.68 5.29
CA LEU A 48 -4.10 -8.70 6.57
C LEU A 48 -4.88 -7.99 7.69
N ALA A 49 -5.45 -6.81 7.41
CA ALA A 49 -6.22 -6.07 8.40
C ALA A 49 -7.57 -6.75 8.77
N LEU A 50 -8.11 -7.58 7.88
CA LEU A 50 -9.30 -8.40 8.09
C LEU A 50 -8.99 -9.72 8.81
N GLY A 51 -7.73 -10.16 8.82
CA GLY A 51 -7.31 -11.46 9.35
C GLY A 51 -7.50 -12.63 8.37
N GLU A 52 -7.76 -12.32 7.09
CA GLU A 52 -7.92 -13.30 6.01
C GLU A 52 -6.52 -13.65 5.48
N LEU A 53 -5.82 -14.52 6.23
CA LEU A 53 -4.38 -14.74 6.05
C LEU A 53 -4.06 -15.59 4.81
N GLU A 54 -4.97 -16.46 4.37
CA GLU A 54 -4.79 -17.28 3.17
C GLU A 54 -4.77 -16.40 1.91
N GLU A 55 -5.76 -15.52 1.77
CA GLU A 55 -5.85 -14.53 0.69
C GLU A 55 -4.67 -13.54 0.73
N ALA A 56 -4.25 -13.14 1.94
CA ALA A 56 -3.06 -12.32 2.09
C ALA A 56 -1.80 -13.02 1.58
N LEU A 57 -1.62 -14.31 1.86
CA LEU A 57 -0.47 -15.09 1.39
C LEU A 57 -0.44 -15.18 -0.15
N GLU A 58 -1.56 -15.50 -0.79
CA GLU A 58 -1.64 -15.55 -2.25
C GLU A 58 -1.22 -14.22 -2.91
N LEU A 59 -1.67 -13.09 -2.33
CA LEU A 59 -1.30 -11.78 -2.84
C LEU A 59 0.16 -11.41 -2.53
N VAL A 60 0.71 -11.83 -1.39
CA VAL A 60 2.14 -11.65 -1.09
C VAL A 60 2.99 -12.40 -2.12
N GLU A 61 2.65 -13.64 -2.44
CA GLU A 61 3.34 -14.42 -3.46
C GLU A 61 3.28 -13.74 -4.82
N MET A 62 2.11 -13.23 -5.22
CA MET A 62 1.95 -12.48 -6.46
C MET A 62 2.74 -11.17 -6.45
N PHE A 63 2.75 -10.44 -5.32
CA PHE A 63 3.52 -9.21 -5.16
C PHE A 63 5.02 -9.45 -5.40
N LEU A 64 5.56 -10.54 -4.85
CA LEU A 64 6.98 -10.87 -4.92
C LEU A 64 7.46 -11.36 -6.30
N GLN A 65 6.54 -11.74 -7.19
CA GLN A 65 6.89 -12.11 -8.58
C GLN A 65 7.40 -10.91 -9.40
N PHE A 66 7.04 -9.68 -9.02
CA PHE A 66 7.45 -8.47 -9.73
C PHE A 66 8.55 -7.74 -8.96
N ASN A 67 9.68 -7.52 -9.62
CA ASN A 67 10.95 -7.09 -9.00
C ASN A 67 11.20 -5.57 -9.03
N ASP A 68 10.16 -4.75 -9.19
CA ASP A 68 10.27 -3.27 -9.28
C ASP A 68 10.16 -2.57 -7.92
N ASN A 69 10.31 -3.30 -6.81
CA ASN A 69 10.19 -2.77 -5.47
C ASN A 69 11.52 -2.32 -4.88
N THR A 70 11.48 -1.37 -3.94
CA THR A 70 12.66 -1.03 -3.14
C THR A 70 13.09 -2.22 -2.30
N VAL A 71 14.39 -2.27 -1.96
CA VAL A 71 14.96 -3.37 -1.15
C VAL A 71 14.22 -3.52 0.18
N GLU A 72 13.88 -2.40 0.83
CA GLU A 72 13.17 -2.41 2.12
C GLU A 72 11.76 -2.99 2.00
N ARG A 73 11.02 -2.66 0.92
CA ARG A 73 9.69 -3.22 0.66
C ARG A 73 9.76 -4.70 0.30
N GLY A 74 10.70 -5.08 -0.56
CA GLY A 74 10.94 -6.49 -0.89
C GLY A 74 11.24 -7.31 0.36
N LEU A 75 12.11 -6.81 1.25
CA LEU A 75 12.46 -7.48 2.50
C LEU A 75 11.25 -7.65 3.42
N PHE A 76 10.38 -6.63 3.53
CA PHE A 76 9.15 -6.72 4.31
C PHE A 76 8.21 -7.81 3.79
N TYR A 77 7.95 -7.85 2.48
CA TYR A 77 7.04 -8.84 1.90
C TYR A 77 7.63 -10.25 1.87
N GLN A 78 8.95 -10.40 1.74
CA GLN A 78 9.62 -11.70 1.93
C GLN A 78 9.46 -12.21 3.37
N ALA A 79 9.61 -11.32 4.35
CA ALA A 79 9.39 -11.66 5.76
C ALA A 79 7.91 -11.99 6.03
N MET A 80 6.99 -11.24 5.41
CA MET A 80 5.54 -11.49 5.48
C MET A 80 5.20 -12.87 4.93
N GLN A 81 5.72 -13.23 3.74
CA GLN A 81 5.49 -14.55 3.13
C GLN A 81 5.89 -15.66 4.10
N ALA A 82 7.14 -15.64 4.58
CA ALA A 82 7.66 -16.67 5.47
C ALA A 82 6.88 -16.76 6.81
N ALA A 83 6.42 -15.62 7.33
CA ALA A 83 5.63 -15.60 8.55
C ALA A 83 4.20 -16.13 8.33
N LEU A 84 3.55 -15.78 7.22
CA LEU A 84 2.23 -16.29 6.86
C LEU A 84 2.28 -17.81 6.60
N GLU A 85 3.26 -18.29 5.84
CA GLU A 85 3.50 -19.72 5.63
C GLU A 85 3.63 -20.47 6.96
N ALA A 86 4.43 -19.94 7.91
CA ALA A 86 4.59 -20.55 9.23
C ALA A 86 3.37 -20.42 10.15
N THR A 87 2.45 -19.48 9.86
CA THR A 87 1.23 -19.25 10.66
C THR A 87 0.07 -20.10 10.16
N LEU A 88 -0.01 -20.34 8.86
CA LEU A 88 -1.07 -21.10 8.19
C LEU A 88 -0.79 -22.62 8.18
N ASP A 89 0.44 -23.04 8.44
CA ASP A 89 0.81 -24.45 8.51
C ASP A 89 0.44 -25.06 9.88
N ASP A 90 -0.43 -26.07 9.86
CA ASP A 90 -0.91 -26.79 11.06
C ASP A 90 0.21 -27.49 11.86
N GLU A 91 1.36 -27.76 11.25
CA GLU A 91 2.50 -28.43 11.89
C GLU A 91 3.51 -27.43 12.47
N LEU A 92 3.39 -26.15 12.14
CA LEU A 92 4.33 -25.10 12.52
C LEU A 92 3.73 -24.13 13.56
N ALA A 93 4.61 -23.50 14.32
CA ALA A 93 4.25 -22.39 15.20
C ALA A 93 5.19 -21.22 14.93
N LEU A 94 4.64 -20.08 14.50
CA LEU A 94 5.43 -18.88 14.18
C LEU A 94 6.44 -18.51 15.29
N ASP A 95 6.03 -18.63 16.55
CA ASP A 95 6.85 -18.34 17.74
C ASP A 95 8.18 -19.11 17.78
N ASP A 96 8.20 -20.35 17.29
CA ASP A 96 9.41 -21.18 17.24
C ASP A 96 10.43 -20.66 16.22
N TYR A 97 9.96 -19.94 15.20
CA TYR A 97 10.77 -19.39 14.10
C TYR A 97 11.15 -17.92 14.30
N LEU A 98 10.47 -17.18 15.18
CA LEU A 98 10.70 -15.75 15.41
C LEU A 98 12.16 -15.41 15.66
N TYR A 99 12.89 -16.24 16.42
CA TYR A 99 14.31 -16.01 16.68
C TYR A 99 15.15 -16.01 15.40
N ASN A 100 14.90 -16.95 14.49
CA ASN A 100 15.62 -17.06 13.22
C ASN A 100 15.17 -15.97 12.24
N PHE A 101 13.87 -15.73 12.14
CA PHE A 101 13.32 -14.68 11.29
C PHE A 101 13.82 -13.29 11.69
N ARG A 102 13.93 -12.98 12.98
CA ARG A 102 14.52 -11.72 13.45
C ARG A 102 15.99 -11.57 13.07
N ARG A 103 16.73 -12.67 12.95
CA ARG A 103 18.12 -12.64 12.44
C ARG A 103 18.20 -12.47 10.93
N MET A 104 17.23 -13.00 10.19
CA MET A 104 17.19 -12.92 8.73
C MET A 104 16.68 -11.58 8.23
N PHE A 105 15.58 -11.09 8.80
CA PHE A 105 14.84 -9.92 8.33
C PHE A 105 15.02 -8.69 9.22
N GLY A 106 15.57 -8.87 10.42
CA GLY A 106 15.73 -7.80 11.41
C GLY A 106 14.52 -7.64 12.33
N ASN A 107 14.76 -7.06 13.51
CA ASN A 107 13.72 -6.90 14.53
C ASN A 107 12.58 -6.01 14.07
N GLN A 108 12.90 -4.84 13.49
CA GLN A 108 11.88 -3.86 13.08
C GLN A 108 10.93 -4.41 12.02
N VAL A 109 11.45 -5.15 11.02
CA VAL A 109 10.63 -5.77 9.99
C VAL A 109 9.75 -6.85 10.60
N MET A 110 10.31 -7.72 11.44
CA MET A 110 9.52 -8.78 12.07
C MET A 110 8.47 -8.26 13.05
N ASP A 111 8.75 -7.18 13.78
CA ASP A 111 7.76 -6.53 14.65
C ASP A 111 6.57 -6.01 13.83
N ALA A 112 6.84 -5.42 12.66
CA ALA A 112 5.79 -4.96 11.75
C ALA A 112 5.01 -6.12 11.11
N VAL A 113 5.69 -7.20 10.70
CA VAL A 113 5.06 -8.40 10.13
C VAL A 113 4.15 -9.08 11.14
N VAL A 114 4.66 -9.41 12.33
CA VAL A 114 3.87 -10.03 13.41
C VAL A 114 2.72 -9.12 13.80
N GLY A 115 2.99 -7.82 13.97
CA GLY A 115 1.94 -6.86 14.27
C GLY A 115 0.84 -6.79 13.20
N SER A 116 1.19 -7.00 11.93
CA SER A 116 0.23 -7.02 10.82
C SER A 116 -0.61 -8.28 10.79
N ILE A 117 -0.01 -9.45 11.05
CA ILE A 117 -0.71 -10.74 11.17
C ILE A 117 -1.68 -10.70 12.37
N ASP A 118 -1.24 -10.16 13.50
CA ASP A 118 -2.07 -9.99 14.71
C ASP A 118 -3.12 -8.87 14.59
N GLY A 119 -3.09 -8.09 13.49
CA GLY A 119 -3.97 -6.96 13.24
C GLY A 119 -3.74 -5.72 14.13
N THR A 120 -2.66 -5.70 14.92
CA THR A 120 -2.26 -4.58 15.79
C THR A 120 -1.57 -3.44 15.03
N VAL A 121 -0.92 -3.78 13.92
CA VAL A 121 -0.37 -2.85 12.93
C VAL A 121 -1.19 -3.00 11.67
N ARG A 122 -1.72 -1.91 11.14
CA ARG A 122 -2.50 -1.93 9.89
C ARG A 122 -1.86 -0.99 8.90
N PHE A 123 -1.86 -1.39 7.62
CA PHE A 123 -1.36 -0.55 6.53
C PHE A 123 0.08 -0.08 6.77
N TRP A 124 0.97 -0.99 7.18
CA TRP A 124 2.37 -0.67 7.45
C TRP A 124 3.04 0.04 6.26
N GLY A 125 3.77 1.12 6.55
CA GLY A 125 4.41 1.96 5.52
C GLY A 125 3.51 3.02 4.88
N LEU A 126 2.18 2.97 5.08
CA LEU A 126 1.26 4.02 4.64
C LEU A 126 1.06 5.04 5.75
N GLU A 127 1.54 6.26 5.51
CA GLU A 127 1.28 7.39 6.39
C GLU A 127 -0.16 7.90 6.18
N GLU A 128 -0.82 8.32 7.27
CA GLU A 128 -2.16 8.89 7.21
C GLU A 128 -2.18 10.14 6.33
N THR A 129 -3.09 10.16 5.36
CA THR A 129 -3.31 11.30 4.47
C THR A 129 -4.74 11.80 4.60
N GLY A 130 -4.94 13.09 4.38
CA GLY A 130 -6.22 13.76 4.60
C GLY A 130 -6.72 14.51 3.37
N MET A 131 -8.01 14.87 3.40
CA MET A 131 -8.66 15.67 2.36
C MET A 131 -8.09 17.09 2.22
N ASP A 132 -7.29 17.54 3.18
CA ASP A 132 -6.55 18.80 3.14
C ASP A 132 -5.25 18.72 2.32
N LEU A 133 -4.94 17.54 1.78
CA LEU A 133 -3.78 17.28 0.91
C LEU A 133 -2.44 17.62 1.58
N ARG A 134 -2.38 17.61 2.93
CA ARG A 134 -1.13 17.82 3.67
C ARG A 134 -0.14 16.70 3.34
N GLY A 135 1.09 17.08 2.99
CA GLY A 135 2.12 16.15 2.55
C GLY A 135 2.09 15.81 1.05
N LEU A 136 1.13 16.33 0.29
CA LEU A 136 1.00 16.10 -1.16
C LEU A 136 1.59 17.24 -1.99
N ASP A 137 2.86 17.58 -1.75
CA ASP A 137 3.53 18.71 -2.41
C ASP A 137 3.48 18.66 -3.94
N ARG A 138 3.54 17.44 -4.51
CA ARG A 138 3.41 17.23 -5.96
C ARG A 138 2.02 17.61 -6.46
N HIS A 139 0.97 17.16 -5.78
CA HIS A 139 -0.41 17.49 -6.13
C HIS A 139 -0.72 18.98 -5.93
N LEU A 140 -0.20 19.60 -4.86
CA LEU A 140 -0.37 21.03 -4.61
C LEU A 140 0.25 21.88 -5.74
N LYS A 141 1.45 21.52 -6.23
CA LYS A 141 2.08 22.17 -7.40
C LYS A 141 1.24 22.03 -8.68
N LEU A 142 0.57 20.89 -8.86
CA LEU A 142 -0.35 20.67 -9.98
C LEU A 142 -1.55 21.63 -9.88
N ILE A 143 -2.15 21.76 -8.70
CA ILE A 143 -3.26 22.70 -8.44
C ILE A 143 -2.82 24.14 -8.69
N GLU A 144 -1.66 24.56 -8.20
CA GLU A 144 -1.13 25.91 -8.46
C GLU A 144 -0.96 26.20 -9.96
N SER A 145 -0.46 25.22 -10.70
CA SER A 145 -0.31 25.32 -12.16
C SER A 145 -1.68 25.44 -12.86
N TYR A 146 -2.66 24.68 -12.38
CA TYR A 146 -4.03 24.74 -12.87
C TYR A 146 -4.72 26.08 -12.56
N GLN A 147 -4.50 26.65 -11.38
CA GLN A 147 -5.01 27.97 -11.00
C GLN A 147 -4.44 29.08 -11.91
N LYS A 148 -3.15 29.02 -12.25
CA LYS A 148 -2.53 29.96 -13.20
C LYS A 148 -3.20 29.89 -14.58
N LEU A 149 -3.51 28.69 -15.06
CA LEU A 149 -4.21 28.48 -16.32
C LEU A 149 -5.65 29.03 -16.27
N HIS A 150 -6.37 28.79 -15.17
CA HIS A 150 -7.72 29.34 -14.98
C HIS A 150 -7.73 30.86 -14.94
N ALA A 151 -6.79 31.48 -14.23
CA ALA A 151 -6.66 32.93 -14.23
C ALA A 151 -6.40 33.48 -15.65
N ALA A 152 -5.59 32.81 -16.46
CA ALA A 152 -5.36 33.20 -17.86
C ALA A 152 -6.61 33.03 -18.73
N ARG A 153 -7.38 31.95 -18.54
CA ARG A 153 -8.65 31.71 -19.24
C ARG A 153 -9.71 32.75 -18.88
N ALA A 154 -9.85 33.09 -17.59
CA ALA A 154 -10.79 34.10 -17.11
C ALA A 154 -10.49 35.47 -17.72
N ARG A 155 -9.21 35.85 -17.79
CA ARG A 155 -8.76 37.06 -18.49
C ARG A 155 -9.13 37.05 -19.98
N LYS A 156 -8.91 35.93 -20.68
CA LYS A 156 -9.25 35.82 -22.11
C LYS A 156 -10.76 35.86 -22.37
N ALA A 157 -11.56 35.32 -21.47
CA ALA A 157 -13.02 35.27 -21.57
C ALA A 157 -13.72 36.59 -21.16
N GLY A 158 -12.96 37.59 -20.69
CA GLY A 158 -13.54 38.86 -20.20
C GLY A 158 -14.28 38.72 -18.87
N LEU A 159 -14.01 37.65 -18.10
CA LEU A 159 -14.66 37.35 -16.82
C LEU A 159 -13.93 37.98 -15.62
N THR A 160 -12.76 38.58 -15.83
CA THR A 160 -12.04 39.37 -14.82
C THR A 160 -12.28 40.85 -15.06
N GLN A 161 -12.92 41.54 -14.10
CA GLN A 161 -12.83 43.00 -13.96
C GLN A 161 -11.46 43.39 -13.40
#